data_AF-A0A4W3IFZ0-F1
#
_entry.id   AF-A0A4W3IFZ0-F1
#
_cell.length_a   1.000
_cell.length_b   1.000
_cell.length_c   1.000
_cell.angle_alpha   90.00
_cell.angle_beta   90.00
_cell.angle_gamma   90.00
#
_symmetry.space_group_name_H-M   'P 1'
#
loop_
_entity.id
_entity.type
_entity.pdbx_description
1 polymer ?
#
loop_
_entity_poly.entity_id
_entity_poly.type
_entity_poly.pdbx_seq_one_letter_code
_entity_poly.pdbx_strand_id
1 'polypeptide(L)'
;LYAEQCRKLTLSLQKQNPGTPLPVLIQAAQLCREKQHMKASQLLQEFLQQHPENTVEIKMTVAQLYLVQGHVTKACDILRSIEEKQNKPGMVSALVTMYSHEEDIDSAIDIFSQAIQWYEKHEANSPSHLLLVREAANFKLKYGRQKEAISDLEQLWRQNPKDIWTLAQLISAYSLVDPEKAKTLSKHLPSPEAMSFKVDVDALESSHGATYIRKKAAKVAGEIQVKEQGQGDVKKKKKKKKGIF
;
A
#
# COMPACT_ATOMS: atom_id res chain seq x y z
N LEU A 1 -38.47 -16.01 5.24
CA LEU A 1 -39.24 -14.98 5.98
C LEU A 1 -38.61 -13.59 5.91
N TYR A 2 -37.47 -13.32 6.57
CA TYR A 2 -36.85 -11.97 6.54
C TYR A 2 -36.45 -11.48 5.13
N ALA A 3 -35.94 -12.38 4.29
CA ALA A 3 -35.57 -12.10 2.90
C ALA A 3 -36.76 -11.64 2.03
N GLU A 4 -37.94 -12.22 2.21
CA GLU A 4 -39.14 -11.87 1.44
C GLU A 4 -39.75 -10.56 1.93
N GLN A 5 -39.73 -10.31 3.23
CA GLN A 5 -40.18 -9.04 3.82
C GLN A 5 -39.30 -7.89 3.34
N CYS A 6 -37.98 -8.09 3.32
CA CYS A 6 -37.04 -7.10 2.78
C CYS A 6 -37.38 -6.79 1.32
N ARG A 7 -37.46 -7.80 0.44
CA ARG A 7 -37.86 -7.61 -0.96
C ARG A 7 -39.17 -6.85 -1.14
N LYS A 8 -40.21 -7.18 -0.37
CA LYS A 8 -41.51 -6.47 -0.45
C LYS A 8 -41.38 -4.98 -0.11
N LEU A 9 -40.65 -4.66 0.97
CA LEU A 9 -40.39 -3.28 1.36
C LEU A 9 -39.58 -2.54 0.31
N THR A 10 -38.54 -3.19 -0.22
CA THR A 10 -37.66 -2.56 -1.21
C THR A 10 -38.37 -2.32 -2.55
N LEU A 11 -39.24 -3.22 -2.98
CA LEU A 11 -40.10 -3.02 -4.16
C LEU A 11 -41.10 -1.88 -3.95
N SER A 12 -41.68 -1.74 -2.74
CA SER A 12 -42.55 -0.61 -2.41
C SER A 12 -41.79 0.72 -2.49
N LEU A 13 -40.57 0.77 -1.94
CA LEU A 13 -39.72 1.97 -1.98
C LEU A 13 -39.32 2.33 -3.41
N GLN A 14 -39.01 1.33 -4.24
CA GLN A 14 -38.67 1.56 -5.64
C GLN A 14 -39.88 2.03 -6.46
N LYS A 15 -41.09 1.56 -6.18
CA LYS A 15 -42.31 2.10 -6.80
C LYS A 15 -42.58 3.55 -6.42
N GLN A 16 -42.27 3.92 -5.17
CA GLN A 16 -42.43 5.29 -4.69
C GLN A 16 -41.36 6.23 -5.27
N ASN A 17 -40.13 5.73 -5.45
CA ASN A 17 -38.99 6.49 -5.96
C ASN A 17 -38.17 5.66 -6.97
N PRO A 18 -38.61 5.57 -8.25
CA PRO A 18 -37.97 4.70 -9.25
C PRO A 18 -36.52 5.08 -9.55
N GLY A 19 -36.21 6.38 -9.56
CA GLY A 19 -34.88 6.90 -9.85
C GLY A 19 -33.95 6.95 -8.65
N THR A 20 -34.22 6.26 -7.54
CA THR A 20 -33.28 6.20 -6.41
C THR A 20 -32.49 4.88 -6.46
N PRO A 21 -31.15 4.90 -6.35
CA PRO A 21 -30.34 3.68 -6.41
C PRO A 21 -30.45 2.81 -5.14
N LEU A 22 -30.77 3.41 -4.00
CA LEU A 22 -30.76 2.75 -2.68
C LEU A 22 -31.61 1.47 -2.60
N PRO A 23 -32.88 1.43 -3.06
CA PRO A 23 -33.66 0.20 -3.05
C PRO A 23 -32.97 -0.92 -3.85
N VAL A 24 -32.45 -0.61 -5.04
CA VAL A 24 -31.79 -1.61 -5.88
C VAL A 24 -30.51 -2.14 -5.23
N LEU A 25 -29.72 -1.27 -4.61
CA LEU A 25 -28.53 -1.66 -3.87
C LEU A 25 -28.85 -2.61 -2.70
N ILE A 26 -29.94 -2.36 -1.96
CA ILE A 26 -30.38 -3.25 -0.87
C ILE A 26 -30.76 -4.63 -1.42
N GLN A 27 -31.50 -4.68 -2.54
CA GLN A 27 -31.86 -5.94 -3.18
C GLN A 27 -30.62 -6.69 -3.68
N ALA A 28 -29.67 -6.00 -4.32
CA ALA A 28 -28.43 -6.59 -4.79
C ALA A 28 -27.60 -7.14 -3.61
N ALA A 29 -27.47 -6.39 -2.52
CA ALA A 29 -26.78 -6.85 -1.31
C ALA A 29 -27.44 -8.11 -0.71
N GLN A 30 -28.77 -8.16 -0.71
CA GLN A 30 -29.50 -9.36 -0.28
C GLN A 30 -29.22 -10.55 -1.19
N LEU A 31 -29.26 -10.37 -2.52
CA LEU A 31 -28.93 -11.43 -3.48
C LEU A 31 -27.49 -11.93 -3.33
N CYS A 32 -26.54 -11.03 -3.05
CA CYS A 32 -25.15 -11.40 -2.73
C CYS A 32 -25.05 -12.27 -1.48
N ARG A 33 -25.80 -11.96 -0.41
CA ARG A 33 -25.85 -12.80 0.81
C ARG A 33 -26.45 -14.17 0.54
N GLU A 34 -27.39 -14.27 -0.39
CA GLU A 34 -27.99 -15.52 -0.87
C GLU A 34 -27.10 -16.26 -1.89
N LYS A 35 -25.86 -15.80 -2.15
CA LYS A 35 -24.93 -16.32 -3.18
C LYS A 35 -25.47 -16.26 -4.60
N GLN A 36 -26.49 -15.44 -4.86
CA GLN A 36 -27.09 -15.25 -6.18
C GLN A 36 -26.41 -14.08 -6.93
N HIS A 37 -25.08 -14.16 -7.08
CA HIS A 37 -24.26 -13.09 -7.66
C HIS A 37 -24.69 -12.71 -9.09
N MET A 38 -25.05 -13.70 -9.92
CA MET A 38 -25.52 -13.45 -11.30
C MET A 38 -26.78 -12.58 -11.33
N LYS A 39 -27.76 -12.87 -10.45
CA LYS A 39 -28.99 -12.08 -10.37
C LYS A 39 -28.73 -10.68 -9.83
N ALA A 40 -27.81 -10.54 -8.88
CA ALA A 40 -27.41 -9.24 -8.36
C ALA A 40 -26.78 -8.37 -9.46
N SER A 41 -25.88 -8.94 -10.27
CA SER A 41 -25.28 -8.24 -11.42
C SER A 41 -26.32 -7.83 -12.45
N GLN A 42 -27.23 -8.74 -12.81
CA GLN A 42 -28.30 -8.45 -13.77
C GLN A 42 -29.21 -7.32 -13.28
N LEU A 43 -29.63 -7.37 -12.01
CA LEU A 43 -30.46 -6.33 -11.40
C LEU A 43 -29.79 -4.95 -11.45
N LEU A 44 -28.50 -4.87 -11.14
CA LEU A 44 -27.74 -3.61 -11.17
C LEU A 44 -27.54 -3.10 -12.61
N GLN A 45 -27.33 -3.99 -13.58
CA GLN A 45 -27.19 -3.64 -14.99
C GLN A 45 -28.50 -3.14 -15.59
N GLU A 46 -29.62 -3.79 -15.29
CA GLU A 46 -30.96 -3.35 -15.72
C GLU A 46 -31.28 -1.96 -15.18
N PHE A 47 -30.92 -1.70 -13.91
CA PHE A 47 -31.10 -0.37 -13.32
C PHE A 47 -30.24 0.70 -14.00
N LEU A 48 -28.97 0.40 -14.30
CA LEU A 48 -28.08 1.33 -15.04
C LEU A 48 -28.62 1.67 -16.44
N GLN A 49 -29.24 0.70 -17.14
CA GLN A 49 -29.83 0.95 -18.45
C GLN A 49 -31.04 1.88 -18.37
N GLN A 50 -31.81 1.80 -17.29
CA GLN A 50 -33.00 2.63 -17.09
C GLN A 50 -32.69 4.00 -16.48
N HIS A 51 -31.59 4.11 -15.73
CA HIS A 51 -31.20 5.30 -14.97
C HIS A 51 -29.70 5.66 -15.15
N PRO A 52 -29.30 6.17 -16.33
CA PRO A 52 -27.91 6.55 -16.61
C PRO A 52 -27.37 7.69 -15.73
N GLU A 53 -28.24 8.41 -15.03
CA GLU A 53 -27.87 9.48 -14.10
C GLU A 53 -27.29 8.95 -12.77
N ASN A 54 -27.69 7.74 -12.33
CA ASN A 54 -27.31 7.16 -11.04
C ASN A 54 -26.13 6.20 -11.17
N THR A 55 -25.11 6.67 -11.88
CA THR A 55 -24.11 5.78 -12.47
C THR A 55 -22.98 5.41 -11.50
N VAL A 56 -22.62 6.28 -10.56
CA VAL A 56 -21.42 6.08 -9.73
C VAL A 56 -21.64 4.99 -8.68
N GLU A 57 -22.64 5.10 -7.81
CA GLU A 57 -22.87 4.15 -6.70
C GLU A 57 -23.16 2.74 -7.22
N ILE A 58 -23.90 2.64 -8.32
CA ILE A 58 -24.22 1.36 -8.94
C ILE A 58 -22.97 0.76 -9.60
N LYS A 59 -22.18 1.52 -10.37
CA LYS A 59 -20.91 1.03 -10.95
C LYS A 59 -19.93 0.58 -9.86
N MET A 60 -19.79 1.33 -8.76
CA MET A 60 -18.97 0.93 -7.62
C MET A 60 -19.41 -0.41 -7.03
N THR A 61 -20.73 -0.62 -6.89
CA THR A 61 -21.28 -1.87 -6.38
C THR A 61 -21.07 -3.04 -7.35
N VAL A 62 -21.22 -2.80 -8.66
CA VAL A 62 -20.91 -3.79 -9.69
C VAL A 62 -19.43 -4.18 -9.67
N ALA A 63 -18.51 -3.20 -9.55
CA ALA A 63 -17.10 -3.47 -9.40
C ALA A 63 -16.80 -4.31 -8.16
N GLN A 64 -17.37 -3.95 -7.00
CA GLN A 64 -17.24 -4.73 -5.77
C GLN A 64 -17.74 -6.17 -5.94
N LEU A 65 -18.86 -6.35 -6.65
CA LEU A 65 -19.42 -7.67 -6.93
C LEU A 65 -18.51 -8.51 -7.83
N TYR A 66 -17.84 -7.90 -8.82
CA TYR A 66 -16.82 -8.58 -9.62
C TYR A 66 -15.61 -8.98 -8.79
N LEU A 67 -15.16 -8.13 -7.84
CA LEU A 67 -14.06 -8.46 -6.94
C LEU A 67 -14.37 -9.66 -6.04
N VAL A 68 -15.59 -9.72 -5.47
CA VAL A 68 -16.02 -10.87 -4.66
C VAL A 68 -16.04 -12.17 -5.47
N GLN A 69 -16.26 -12.09 -6.79
CA GLN A 69 -16.22 -13.23 -7.71
C GLN A 69 -14.80 -13.55 -8.22
N GLY A 70 -13.78 -12.78 -7.85
CA GLY A 70 -12.42 -12.94 -8.35
C GLY A 70 -12.20 -12.40 -9.77
N HIS A 71 -13.16 -11.66 -10.33
CA HIS A 71 -13.03 -11.04 -11.66
C HIS A 71 -12.39 -9.66 -11.56
N VAL A 72 -11.11 -9.62 -11.16
CA VAL A 72 -10.38 -8.37 -10.87
C VAL A 72 -10.30 -7.44 -12.09
N THR A 73 -9.99 -7.99 -13.28
CA THR A 73 -9.90 -7.20 -14.52
C THR A 73 -11.22 -6.49 -14.86
N LYS A 74 -12.34 -7.21 -14.79
CA LYS A 74 -13.68 -6.61 -14.99
C LYS A 74 -14.00 -5.53 -13.96
N ALA A 75 -13.57 -5.72 -12.71
CA ALA A 75 -13.75 -4.69 -11.70
C ALA A 75 -12.95 -3.42 -12.03
N CYS A 76 -11.70 -3.55 -12.49
CA CYS A 76 -10.89 -2.44 -12.96
C CYS A 76 -11.57 -1.70 -14.13
N ASP A 77 -12.10 -2.41 -15.12
CA ASP A 77 -12.80 -1.80 -16.26
C ASP A 77 -14.00 -0.96 -15.82
N ILE A 78 -14.81 -1.48 -14.91
CA ILE A 78 -15.97 -0.76 -14.37
C ILE A 78 -15.54 0.48 -13.60
N LEU A 79 -14.52 0.39 -12.75
CA LEU A 79 -14.01 1.53 -11.99
C LEU A 79 -13.41 2.61 -12.88
N ARG A 80 -12.69 2.22 -13.94
CA ARG A 80 -12.16 3.17 -14.95
C ARG A 80 -13.26 3.89 -15.71
N SER A 81 -14.45 3.29 -15.85
CA SER A 81 -15.60 3.94 -16.48
C SER A 81 -16.27 5.02 -15.61
N ILE A 82 -15.79 5.27 -14.39
CA ILE A 82 -16.27 6.32 -13.48
C ILE A 82 -15.37 7.55 -13.62
N GLU A 83 -15.57 8.33 -14.68
CA GLU A 83 -14.72 9.47 -15.05
C GLU A 83 -14.64 10.52 -13.93
N GLU A 84 -15.72 10.75 -13.19
CA GLU A 84 -15.79 11.77 -12.14
C GLU A 84 -14.86 11.49 -10.94
N LYS A 85 -14.46 10.22 -10.78
CA LYS A 85 -13.61 9.77 -9.67
C LYS A 85 -12.27 9.20 -10.13
N GLN A 86 -12.03 9.07 -11.43
CA GLN A 86 -10.87 8.37 -12.00
C GLN A 86 -9.54 8.86 -11.41
N ASN A 87 -9.35 10.17 -11.29
CA ASN A 87 -8.09 10.76 -10.82
C ASN A 87 -8.05 10.98 -9.29
N LYS A 88 -9.09 10.61 -8.55
CA LYS A 88 -9.06 10.76 -7.09
C LYS A 88 -8.06 9.77 -6.50
N PRO A 89 -7.21 10.17 -5.53
CA PRO A 89 -6.19 9.29 -4.95
C PRO A 89 -6.73 7.94 -4.44
N GLY A 90 -7.96 7.91 -3.90
CA GLY A 90 -8.60 6.67 -3.49
C GLY A 90 -8.91 5.72 -4.65
N MET A 91 -9.33 6.24 -5.80
CA MET A 91 -9.58 5.44 -7.01
C MET A 91 -8.26 4.91 -7.60
N VAL A 92 -7.26 5.78 -7.69
CA VAL A 92 -5.90 5.41 -8.15
C VAL A 92 -5.32 4.31 -7.26
N SER A 93 -5.39 4.47 -5.94
CA SER A 93 -4.90 3.49 -4.97
C SER A 93 -5.60 2.13 -5.11
N ALA A 94 -6.92 2.12 -5.29
CA ALA A 94 -7.69 0.89 -5.51
C ALA A 94 -7.24 0.19 -6.80
N LEU A 95 -7.19 0.91 -7.92
CA LEU A 95 -6.76 0.38 -9.23
C LEU A 95 -5.33 -0.17 -9.19
N VAL A 96 -4.38 0.58 -8.63
CA VAL A 96 -2.99 0.14 -8.45
C VAL A 96 -2.91 -1.13 -7.61
N THR A 97 -3.68 -1.20 -6.51
CA THR A 97 -3.71 -2.38 -5.64
C THR A 97 -4.24 -3.60 -6.38
N MET A 98 -5.29 -3.44 -7.18
CA MET A 98 -5.88 -4.52 -7.97
C MET A 98 -4.95 -5.01 -9.07
N TYR A 99 -4.32 -4.11 -9.84
CA TYR A 99 -3.33 -4.52 -10.85
C TYR A 99 -2.10 -5.18 -10.22
N SER A 100 -1.65 -4.68 -9.06
CA SER A 100 -0.55 -5.31 -8.31
C SER A 100 -0.89 -6.72 -7.84
N HIS A 101 -2.15 -6.95 -7.45
CA HIS A 101 -2.62 -8.28 -7.06
C HIS A 101 -2.58 -9.27 -8.22
N GLU A 102 -2.88 -8.80 -9.44
CA GLU A 102 -2.77 -9.59 -10.67
C GLU A 102 -1.34 -9.64 -11.24
N GLU A 103 -0.34 -9.13 -10.50
CA GLU A 103 1.06 -9.01 -10.93
C GLU A 103 1.26 -8.16 -12.21
N ASP A 104 0.26 -7.40 -12.62
CA ASP A 104 0.32 -6.47 -13.76
C ASP A 104 0.89 -5.12 -13.32
N ILE A 105 2.21 -5.12 -13.11
CA ILE A 105 2.94 -3.95 -12.61
C ILE A 105 2.92 -2.80 -13.61
N ASP A 106 2.93 -3.10 -14.92
CA ASP A 106 2.96 -2.08 -15.96
C ASP A 106 1.62 -1.33 -16.03
N SER A 107 0.48 -2.03 -15.94
CA SER A 107 -0.82 -1.37 -15.82
C SER A 107 -0.94 -0.55 -14.53
N ALA A 108 -0.39 -1.02 -13.41
CA ALA A 108 -0.37 -0.25 -12.17
C ALA A 108 0.42 1.07 -12.31
N ILE A 109 1.58 1.03 -12.99
CA ILE A 109 2.40 2.21 -13.28
C ILE A 109 1.68 3.16 -14.25
N ASP A 110 0.97 2.63 -15.24
CA ASP A 110 0.18 3.43 -16.18
C ASP A 110 -0.95 4.20 -15.46
N ILE A 111 -1.63 3.57 -14.49
CA ILE A 111 -2.63 4.25 -13.66
C ILE A 111 -2.04 5.42 -12.87
N PHE A 112 -0.86 5.26 -12.26
CA PHE A 112 -0.16 6.38 -11.64
C PHE A 112 0.18 7.47 -12.65
N SER A 113 0.70 7.09 -13.81
CA SER A 113 1.15 8.03 -14.85
C SER A 113 0.01 8.87 -15.39
N GLN A 114 -1.15 8.26 -15.67
CA GLN A 114 -2.36 8.96 -16.09
C GLN A 114 -2.83 9.97 -15.03
N ALA A 115 -2.88 9.55 -13.76
CA ALA A 115 -3.31 10.40 -12.67
C ALA A 115 -2.36 11.59 -12.47
N ILE A 116 -1.04 11.35 -12.47
CA ILE A 116 -0.02 12.39 -12.36
C ILE A 116 -0.15 13.40 -13.51
N GLN A 117 -0.24 12.93 -14.76
CA GLN A 117 -0.41 13.82 -15.92
C GLN A 117 -1.69 14.65 -15.84
N TRP A 118 -2.78 14.10 -15.30
CA TRP A 118 -4.01 14.85 -15.08
C TRP A 118 -3.78 15.97 -14.05
N TYR A 119 -3.14 15.65 -12.92
CA TYR A 119 -2.82 16.63 -11.89
C TYR A 119 -1.84 17.71 -12.38
N GLU A 120 -0.82 17.36 -13.16
CA GLU A 120 0.11 18.34 -13.75
C GLU A 120 -0.62 19.38 -14.62
N LYS A 121 -1.69 18.98 -15.32
CA LYS A 121 -2.47 19.86 -16.19
C LYS A 121 -3.49 20.73 -15.45
N HIS A 122 -4.05 20.25 -14.34
CA HIS A 122 -5.18 20.91 -13.66
C HIS A 122 -4.81 21.55 -12.32
N GLU A 123 -3.98 20.86 -11.52
CA GLU A 123 -3.66 21.22 -10.13
C GLU A 123 -2.17 20.92 -9.82
N ALA A 124 -1.28 21.47 -10.65
CA ALA A 124 0.16 21.25 -10.53
C ALA A 124 0.67 21.65 -9.13
N ASN A 125 1.59 20.85 -8.59
CA ASN A 125 2.19 21.03 -7.26
C ASN A 125 1.19 21.06 -6.09
N SER A 126 -0.06 20.67 -6.29
CA SER A 126 -1.00 20.45 -5.19
C SER A 126 -0.50 19.33 -4.25
N PRO A 127 -0.92 19.32 -2.97
CA PRO A 127 -0.55 18.25 -2.05
C PRO A 127 -0.90 16.84 -2.58
N SER A 128 -2.05 16.71 -3.25
CA SER A 128 -2.49 15.46 -3.89
C SER A 128 -1.59 15.05 -5.04
N HIS A 129 -1.17 16.00 -5.89
CA HIS A 129 -0.23 15.76 -6.97
C HIS A 129 1.11 15.24 -6.43
N LEU A 130 1.71 15.96 -5.47
CA LEU A 130 3.01 15.58 -4.90
C LEU A 130 2.93 14.23 -4.16
N LEU A 131 1.82 13.95 -3.48
CA LEU A 131 1.57 12.65 -2.86
C LEU A 131 1.51 11.53 -3.91
N LEU A 132 0.83 11.73 -5.03
CA LEU A 132 0.74 10.73 -6.10
C LEU A 132 2.10 10.43 -6.74
N VAL A 133 2.90 11.46 -7.03
CA VAL A 133 4.26 11.28 -7.56
C VAL A 133 5.13 10.50 -6.57
N ARG A 134 5.00 10.77 -5.27
CA ARG A 134 5.72 10.04 -4.22
C ARG A 134 5.31 8.58 -4.14
N GLU A 135 4.01 8.30 -4.14
CA GLU A 135 3.51 6.92 -4.11
C GLU A 135 3.90 6.16 -5.38
N ALA A 136 3.88 6.80 -6.55
CA ALA A 136 4.35 6.22 -7.79
C ALA A 136 5.85 5.87 -7.73
N ALA A 137 6.69 6.78 -7.20
CA ALA A 137 8.11 6.52 -7.01
C ALA A 137 8.35 5.34 -6.05
N ASN A 138 7.68 5.31 -4.90
CA ASN A 138 7.77 4.20 -3.94
C ASN A 138 7.35 2.87 -4.57
N PHE A 139 6.27 2.88 -5.34
CA PHE A 139 5.78 1.72 -6.06
C PHE A 139 6.82 1.20 -7.06
N LYS A 140 7.36 2.10 -7.90
CA LYS A 140 8.42 1.79 -8.87
C LYS A 140 9.67 1.23 -8.19
N LEU A 141 10.11 1.79 -7.07
CA LEU A 141 11.24 1.24 -6.29
C LEU A 141 10.96 -0.19 -5.80
N LYS A 142 9.75 -0.43 -5.26
CA LYS A 142 9.34 -1.75 -4.75
C LYS A 142 9.41 -2.85 -5.82
N TYR A 143 9.08 -2.52 -7.08
CA TYR A 143 9.10 -3.46 -8.19
C TYR A 143 10.33 -3.32 -9.11
N GLY A 144 11.42 -2.71 -8.62
CA GLY A 144 12.70 -2.69 -9.30
C GLY A 144 12.80 -1.73 -10.49
N ARG A 145 11.84 -0.83 -10.70
CA ARG A 145 11.85 0.22 -11.73
C ARG A 145 12.68 1.44 -11.27
N GLN A 146 13.95 1.19 -10.95
CA GLN A 146 14.88 2.15 -10.34
C GLN A 146 14.98 3.47 -11.12
N LYS A 147 15.18 3.39 -12.45
CA LYS A 147 15.41 4.58 -13.30
C LYS A 147 14.20 5.51 -13.33
N GLU A 148 13.01 4.94 -13.43
CA GLU A 148 11.75 5.71 -13.44
C GLU A 148 11.48 6.32 -12.07
N ALA A 149 11.71 5.56 -10.99
CA ALA A 149 11.57 6.08 -9.63
C ALA A 149 12.53 7.24 -9.35
N ILE A 150 13.77 7.16 -9.83
CA ILE A 150 14.75 8.24 -9.72
C ILE A 150 14.22 9.52 -10.40
N SER A 151 13.64 9.40 -11.60
CA SER A 151 13.05 10.55 -12.30
C SER A 151 11.95 11.22 -11.47
N ASP A 152 11.03 10.44 -10.90
CA ASP A 152 9.94 10.95 -10.07
C ASP A 152 10.48 11.62 -8.78
N LEU A 153 11.47 11.00 -8.13
CA LEU A 153 12.10 11.53 -6.91
C LEU A 153 12.90 12.81 -7.18
N GLU A 154 13.58 12.91 -8.33
CA GLU A 154 14.24 14.15 -8.74
C GLU A 154 13.24 15.29 -8.92
N GLN A 155 12.11 15.02 -9.57
CA GLN A 155 11.04 16.01 -9.73
C GLN A 155 10.54 16.47 -8.37
N LEU A 156 10.27 15.55 -7.44
CA LEU A 156 9.84 15.88 -6.07
C LEU A 156 10.88 16.72 -5.32
N TRP A 157 12.15 16.33 -5.39
CA TRP A 157 13.22 17.06 -4.70
C TRP A 157 13.44 18.46 -5.29
N ARG A 158 13.30 18.63 -6.61
CA ARG A 158 13.36 19.97 -7.24
C ARG A 158 12.24 20.90 -6.75
N GLN A 159 11.04 20.36 -6.50
CA GLN A 159 9.90 21.14 -5.98
C GLN A 159 10.10 21.51 -4.50
N ASN A 160 10.69 20.61 -3.70
CA ASN A 160 11.00 20.88 -2.30
C ASN A 160 12.40 20.37 -1.89
N PRO A 161 13.46 21.16 -2.15
CA PRO A 161 14.83 20.74 -1.85
C PRO A 161 15.13 20.54 -0.36
N LYS A 162 14.25 21.06 0.51
CA LYS A 162 14.35 20.92 1.98
C LYS A 162 13.78 19.59 2.49
N ASP A 163 13.15 18.81 1.62
CA ASP A 163 12.62 17.51 2.00
C ASP A 163 13.73 16.46 2.12
N ILE A 164 14.19 16.29 3.35
CA ILE A 164 15.25 15.35 3.73
C ILE A 164 14.83 13.90 3.40
N TRP A 165 13.54 13.58 3.52
CA TRP A 165 13.07 12.21 3.29
C TRP A 165 13.15 11.85 1.81
N THR A 166 12.68 12.75 0.93
CA THR A 166 12.83 12.58 -0.52
C THR A 166 14.30 12.53 -0.93
N LEU A 167 15.17 13.37 -0.35
CA LEU A 167 16.61 13.34 -0.61
C LEU A 167 17.24 12.00 -0.20
N ALA A 168 16.90 11.47 0.98
CA ALA A 168 17.40 10.18 1.45
C ALA A 168 16.95 9.02 0.55
N GLN A 169 15.68 9.02 0.11
CA GLN A 169 15.18 8.04 -0.85
C GLN A 169 15.89 8.15 -2.20
N LEU A 170 16.12 9.37 -2.69
CA LEU A 170 16.81 9.61 -3.96
C LEU A 170 18.27 9.11 -3.91
N ILE A 171 18.99 9.37 -2.80
CA ILE A 171 20.35 8.84 -2.60
C ILE A 171 20.34 7.32 -2.57
N SER A 172 19.39 6.72 -1.86
CA SER A 172 19.24 5.25 -1.79
C SER A 172 18.99 4.65 -3.18
N ALA A 173 18.07 5.22 -3.96
CA ALA A 173 17.79 4.79 -5.32
C ALA A 173 19.02 4.97 -6.24
N TYR A 174 19.71 6.12 -6.16
CA TYR A 174 20.93 6.34 -6.92
C TYR A 174 22.06 5.39 -6.54
N SER A 175 22.17 4.94 -5.29
CA SER A 175 23.24 4.01 -4.88
C SER A 175 23.27 2.70 -5.68
N LEU A 176 22.12 2.30 -6.22
CA LEU A 176 21.96 1.06 -7.00
C LEU A 176 22.16 1.28 -8.51
N VAL A 177 22.10 2.52 -9.00
CA VAL A 177 22.17 2.86 -10.43
C VAL A 177 23.43 3.67 -10.79
N ASP A 178 23.77 4.66 -9.96
CA ASP A 178 24.88 5.59 -10.12
C ASP A 178 25.43 6.02 -8.73
N PRO A 179 26.45 5.31 -8.21
CA PRO A 179 26.98 5.58 -6.88
C PRO A 179 27.69 6.93 -6.76
N GLU A 180 28.21 7.48 -7.86
CA GLU A 180 28.86 8.79 -7.86
C GLU A 180 27.83 9.91 -7.66
N LYS A 181 26.68 9.82 -8.34
CA LYS A 181 25.56 10.74 -8.07
C LYS A 181 25.00 10.61 -6.66
N ALA A 182 24.92 9.39 -6.12
CA ALA A 182 24.51 9.20 -4.73
C ALA A 182 25.45 9.95 -3.76
N LYS A 183 26.76 9.89 -4.01
CA LYS A 183 27.79 10.56 -3.21
C LYS A 183 27.79 12.08 -3.36
N THR A 184 27.42 12.62 -4.52
CA THR A 184 27.26 14.08 -4.66
C THR A 184 26.01 14.55 -3.92
N LEU A 185 24.89 13.83 -4.04
CA LEU A 185 23.65 14.14 -3.34
C LEU A 185 23.76 14.00 -1.82
N SER A 186 24.56 13.06 -1.32
CA SER A 186 24.77 12.88 0.13
C SER A 186 25.38 14.10 0.82
N LYS A 187 26.07 14.98 0.07
CA LYS A 187 26.60 16.24 0.61
C LYS A 187 25.51 17.25 0.98
N HIS A 188 24.30 17.08 0.45
CA HIS A 188 23.14 17.92 0.77
C HIS A 188 22.38 17.44 2.01
N LEU A 189 22.74 16.30 2.60
CA LEU A 189 22.14 15.86 3.85
C LEU A 189 22.62 16.78 5.00
N PRO A 190 21.72 17.17 5.92
CA PRO A 190 22.12 17.90 7.12
C PRO A 190 23.10 17.09 7.97
N SER A 191 23.98 17.77 8.71
CA SER A 191 24.91 17.12 9.65
C SER A 191 24.14 16.30 10.70
N PRO A 192 24.68 15.16 11.18
CA PRO A 192 24.11 14.41 12.29
C PRO A 192 23.80 15.28 13.53
N GLU A 193 24.63 16.29 13.80
CA GLU A 193 24.42 17.24 14.91
C GLU A 193 23.16 18.09 14.71
N ALA A 194 22.88 18.50 13.46
CA ALA A 194 21.68 19.26 13.11
C ALA A 194 20.41 18.39 13.08
N MET A 195 20.56 17.07 12.91
CA MET A 195 19.46 16.10 13.00
C MET A 195 19.28 15.50 14.40
N SER A 196 20.21 15.76 15.33
CA SER A 196 20.06 15.30 16.70
C SER A 196 18.84 15.99 17.32
N PHE A 197 17.78 15.21 17.54
CA PHE A 197 16.83 15.56 18.59
C PHE A 197 17.68 15.73 19.85
N LYS A 198 17.50 16.83 20.59
CA LYS A 198 18.06 17.00 21.94
C LYS A 198 17.41 15.96 22.86
N VAL A 199 17.71 14.69 22.63
CA VAL A 199 17.37 13.60 23.52
C VAL A 199 18.46 13.64 24.57
N ASP A 200 18.10 14.17 25.71
CA ASP A 200 18.91 14.10 26.91
C ASP A 200 19.02 12.62 27.29
N VAL A 201 20.11 11.99 26.87
CA VAL A 201 20.40 10.58 27.12
C VAL A 201 20.46 10.33 28.63
N ASP A 202 20.97 11.29 29.41
CA ASP A 202 21.05 11.20 30.87
C ASP A 202 19.66 11.28 31.52
N ALA A 203 18.76 12.12 31.00
CA ALA A 203 17.35 12.14 31.43
C ALA A 203 16.59 10.86 31.05
N LEU A 204 16.92 10.23 29.92
CA LEU A 204 16.30 8.98 29.50
C LEU A 204 16.80 7.79 30.33
N GLU A 205 18.09 7.76 30.66
CA GLU A 205 18.70 6.74 31.52
C GLU A 205 18.31 6.91 33.01
N SER A 206 17.99 8.13 33.45
CA SER A 206 17.50 8.43 34.81
C SER A 206 15.98 8.40 34.96
N SER A 207 15.25 8.20 33.85
CA SER A 207 13.79 8.05 33.88
C SER A 207 13.40 6.75 34.59
N HIS A 208 12.55 6.87 35.61
CA HIS A 208 12.19 5.81 36.55
C HIS A 208 11.41 4.63 35.91
N GLY A 209 11.19 4.65 34.59
CA GLY A 209 10.49 3.60 33.83
C GLY A 209 11.38 2.57 33.14
N ALA A 210 12.72 2.76 33.09
CA ALA A 210 13.65 1.83 32.42
C ALA A 210 14.32 0.84 33.38
N THR A 211 13.63 0.41 34.44
CA THR A 211 14.12 -0.61 35.37
C THR A 211 13.92 -2.03 34.84
N TYR A 212 14.54 -2.36 33.70
CA TYR A 212 14.71 -3.77 33.31
C TYR A 212 16.13 -4.06 32.81
N ILE A 213 16.88 -4.68 33.73
CA ILE A 213 18.01 -5.60 33.54
C ILE A 213 19.32 -4.97 33.02
N ARG A 214 20.07 -4.35 33.95
CA ARG A 214 21.53 -4.42 33.91
C ARG A 214 22.02 -5.16 35.16
N LYS A 215 22.05 -6.49 35.09
CA LYS A 215 22.86 -7.30 36.01
C LYS A 215 24.30 -6.83 35.81
N LYS A 216 24.83 -6.11 36.79
CA LYS A 216 26.24 -5.71 36.86
C LYS A 216 27.11 -6.95 36.67
N ALA A 217 27.89 -6.98 35.60
CA ALA A 217 29.01 -7.90 35.49
C ALA A 217 29.99 -7.55 36.61
N ALA A 218 30.17 -8.48 37.54
CA ALA A 218 31.14 -8.36 38.60
C ALA A 218 32.54 -8.24 38.00
N LYS A 219 33.31 -7.28 38.52
CA LYS A 219 34.76 -7.20 38.33
C LYS A 219 35.38 -8.56 38.65
N VAL A 220 36.07 -9.15 37.68
CA VAL A 220 37.17 -10.09 37.96
C VAL A 220 38.43 -9.43 37.43
N ALA A 221 39.20 -8.89 38.36
CA ALA A 221 40.61 -8.61 38.17
C ALA A 221 41.37 -9.95 38.23
N GLY A 222 42.35 -10.13 37.36
CA GLY A 222 43.27 -11.26 37.43
C GLY A 222 43.75 -11.71 36.06
N GLU A 223 44.81 -11.09 35.57
CA GLU A 223 45.66 -11.60 34.49
C GLU A 223 46.17 -12.99 34.83
N ILE A 224 45.91 -14.02 34.00
CA ILE A 224 46.82 -15.17 33.84
C ILE A 224 46.78 -15.66 32.38
N GLN A 225 47.86 -15.30 31.68
CA GLN A 225 48.61 -15.98 30.63
C GLN A 225 47.95 -17.10 29.79
N VAL A 226 48.01 -16.86 28.48
CA VAL A 226 47.95 -17.85 27.40
C VAL A 226 49.17 -18.77 27.47
N LYS A 227 48.97 -20.11 27.42
CA LYS A 227 49.95 -21.06 26.86
C LYS A 227 49.27 -22.34 26.33
N GLU A 228 49.89 -22.86 25.28
CA GLU A 228 49.42 -23.80 24.26
C GLU A 228 49.37 -25.29 24.68
N GLN A 229 48.90 -26.09 23.70
CA GLN A 229 49.04 -27.55 23.47
C GLN A 229 48.01 -28.44 24.18
N GLY A 230 47.36 -29.41 23.54
CA GLY A 230 47.42 -29.92 22.17
C GLY A 230 46.63 -31.23 22.08
N GLN A 231 46.23 -31.59 20.85
CA GLN A 231 45.86 -32.92 20.34
C GLN A 231 44.63 -33.69 20.89
N GLY A 232 43.78 -34.08 19.94
CA GLY A 232 43.24 -35.43 19.82
C GLY A 232 41.94 -35.73 20.56
N ASP A 233 40.80 -35.79 19.87
CA ASP A 233 40.37 -37.04 19.22
C ASP A 233 38.94 -36.92 18.67
N VAL A 234 38.78 -37.30 17.41
CA VAL A 234 37.49 -37.50 16.76
C VAL A 234 37.00 -38.89 17.10
N LYS A 235 35.90 -39.04 17.87
CA LYS A 235 35.07 -40.25 17.80
C LYS A 235 33.57 -39.98 17.84
N LYS A 236 32.96 -40.24 16.68
CA LYS A 236 31.53 -40.48 16.41
C LYS A 236 30.91 -41.48 17.41
N LYS A 237 29.63 -41.24 17.75
CA LYS A 237 28.53 -42.22 17.91
C LYS A 237 27.27 -41.44 18.31
N LYS A 238 26.03 -41.76 17.93
CA LYS A 238 25.41 -42.51 16.83
C LYS A 238 23.92 -42.14 16.95
N LYS A 239 23.26 -41.74 15.85
CA LYS A 239 21.80 -41.76 15.76
C LYS A 239 21.29 -43.19 16.05
N LYS A 240 20.23 -43.33 16.84
CA LYS A 240 19.29 -44.44 16.70
C LYS A 240 17.85 -43.92 16.66
N LYS A 241 17.12 -44.51 15.72
CA LYS A 241 15.80 -44.19 15.18
C LYS A 241 14.68 -44.86 16.00
N LYS A 242 13.49 -44.28 15.83
CA LYS A 242 12.15 -44.89 15.71
C LYS A 242 11.53 -45.61 16.93
N GLY A 243 10.31 -45.16 17.27
CA GLY A 243 9.12 -45.97 16.98
C GLY A 243 8.10 -46.15 18.11
N ILE A 244 6.88 -45.64 17.83
CA ILE A 244 5.55 -46.24 18.10
C ILE A 244 5.12 -46.30 19.57
N PHE A 245 4.10 -45.53 19.95
CA PHE A 245 2.68 -45.92 19.94
C PHE A 245 1.80 -44.67 19.82
#